data_AF-A0A7C4IRL2-F1
#
_entry.id   AF-A0A7C4IRL2-F1
#
_cell.length_a   1.000
_cell.length_b   1.000
_cell.length_c   1.000
_cell.angle_alpha   90.00
_cell.angle_beta   90.00
_cell.angle_gamma   90.00
#
_symmetry.space_group_name_H-M   'P 1'
#
loop_
_entity.id
_entity.type
_entity.pdbx_description
1 polymer ?
#
loop_
_entity_poly.entity_id
_entity_poly.type
_entity_poly.pdbx_seq_one_letter_code
_entity_poly.pdbx_strand_id
1 'polypeptide(L)' 'MATLLEQAFAKAAQLPAPEQELLASRLLAELAAEDDFDRALARSGNKLARLAAEALDEHRAGLTEELDPEQV' A
#
# COMPACT_ATOMS: atom_id res chain seq x y z
N MET A 1 -18.74 15.72 -5.85
CA MET A 1 -17.76 14.69 -5.44
C MET A 1 -18.50 13.36 -5.29
N ALA A 2 -17.84 12.28 -4.85
CA ALA A 2 -18.57 11.06 -4.47
C ALA A 2 -19.47 11.35 -3.25
N THR A 3 -20.71 10.86 -3.25
CA THR A 3 -21.74 11.18 -2.23
C THR A 3 -21.33 10.81 -0.81
N LEU A 4 -20.56 9.73 -0.65
CA LEU A 4 -20.06 9.28 0.66
C LEU A 4 -18.97 10.21 1.22
N LEU A 5 -18.09 10.74 0.35
CA LEU A 5 -17.01 11.63 0.78
C LEU A 5 -17.56 12.98 1.26
N GLU A 6 -18.56 13.51 0.57
CA GLU A 6 -19.27 14.72 1.01
C GLU A 6 -19.95 14.52 2.38
N GLN A 7 -20.61 13.39 2.59
CA GLN A 7 -21.23 13.07 3.89
C GLN A 7 -20.19 12.93 5.01
N ALA A 8 -19.03 12.32 4.73
CA ALA A 8 -17.95 12.17 5.69
C ALA A 8 -17.40 13.54 6.12
N PHE A 9 -17.13 14.44 5.16
CA PHE A 9 -16.68 15.80 5.48
C PHE A 9 -17.74 16.61 6.22
N ALA A 10 -19.02 16.49 5.84
CA ALA A 10 -20.11 17.18 6.53
C ALA A 10 -20.27 16.74 7.99
N LYS A 11 -19.99 15.46 8.31
CA LYS A 11 -19.95 14.96 9.68
C LYS A 11 -18.69 15.40 10.41
N ALA A 12 -17.53 15.33 9.77
CA ALA A 12 -16.26 15.77 10.34
C ALA A 12 -16.29 17.26 10.75
N ALA A 13 -16.90 18.11 9.92
CA ALA A 13 -17.03 19.54 10.18
C ALA A 13 -17.88 19.90 11.42
N GLN A 14 -18.65 18.95 11.97
CA GLN A 14 -19.45 19.13 13.19
C GLN A 14 -18.64 18.84 14.46
N LEU A 15 -17.44 18.27 14.35
CA LEU A 15 -16.59 17.96 15.50
C LEU A 15 -15.94 19.23 16.09
N PRO A 16 -15.49 19.23 17.35
CA PRO A 16 -14.63 20.28 17.88
C PRO A 16 -13.35 20.45 17.05
N ALA A 17 -12.81 21.67 16.96
CA ALA A 17 -11.63 21.97 16.15
C ALA A 17 -10.42 21.05 16.40
N PRO A 18 -10.07 20.66 17.65
CA PRO A 18 -8.98 19.71 17.89
C PRO A 18 -9.22 18.33 17.27
N GLU A 19 -10.46 17.87 17.26
CA GLU A 19 -10.85 16.59 16.68
C GLU A 19 -10.88 16.65 15.15
N GLN A 20 -11.27 17.79 14.58
CA GLN A 20 -11.17 18.03 13.14
C GLN A 20 -9.71 17.97 12.67
N GLU A 21 -8.80 18.63 13.37
CA GLU A 21 -7.37 18.65 13.03
C GLU A 21 -6.75 17.25 13.17
N LEU A 22 -7.11 16.51 14.23
CA LEU A 22 -6.66 15.14 14.40
C LEU A 22 -7.17 14.21 13.29
N LEU A 23 -8.43 14.37 12.87
CA LEU A 23 -8.99 13.58 11.78
C LEU A 23 -8.34 13.94 10.43
N ALA A 24 -8.15 15.23 10.16
CA ALA A 24 -7.52 15.71 8.94
C ALA A 24 -6.08 15.22 8.82
N SER A 25 -5.28 15.31 9.88
CA SER A 25 -3.89 14.82 9.88
C SER A 25 -3.79 13.32 9.61
N ARG A 26 -4.69 12.50 10.18
CA ARG A 26 -4.75 11.06 9.90
C ARG A 26 -5.12 10.76 8.46
N LEU A 27 -6.14 11.43 7.93
CA LEU A 27 -6.59 11.22 6.55
C LEU A 27 -5.50 11.60 5.54
N LEU A 28 -4.81 12.74 5.78
CA LEU A 28 -3.70 13.17 4.93
C LEU A 28 -2.52 12.20 4.99
N ALA A 29 -2.20 11.64 6.18
CA ALA A 29 -1.15 10.66 6.33
C ALA A 29 -1.46 9.35 5.57
N GLU A 30 -2.71 8.87 5.65
CA GLU A 30 -3.15 7.67 4.91
C GLU A 30 -3.03 7.87 3.40
N LEU A 31 -3.56 8.98 2.89
CA LEU A 31 -3.49 9.32 1.46
C LEU A 31 -2.04 9.45 0.97
N ALA A 32 -1.15 10.03 1.79
CA ALA A 32 0.26 10.14 1.44
C ALA A 32 0.98 8.79 1.42
N ALA A 33 0.62 7.87 2.32
CA ALA A 33 1.21 6.53 2.40
C ALA A 33 0.83 5.65 1.20
N GLU A 34 -0.43 5.72 0.76
CA GLU A 34 -0.91 5.05 -0.47
C GLU A 34 -0.13 5.56 -1.70
N ASP A 35 0.01 6.88 -1.79
CA ASP A 35 0.79 7.57 -2.82
C ASP A 35 2.28 7.16 -2.85
N ASP A 36 2.90 6.99 -1.68
CA ASP A 36 4.30 6.57 -1.55
C ASP A 36 4.50 5.11 -1.94
N PHE A 37 3.58 4.24 -1.57
CA PHE A 37 3.61 2.83 -1.96
C PHE A 37 3.53 2.68 -3.49
N ASP A 38 2.58 3.35 -4.13
CA ASP A 38 2.41 3.33 -5.59
C ASP A 38 3.65 3.88 -6.30
N ARG A 39 4.23 4.98 -5.80
CA ARG A 39 5.48 5.53 -6.33
C ARG A 39 6.66 4.57 -6.18
N ALA A 40 6.78 3.92 -5.03
CA ALA A 40 7.85 2.96 -4.76
C ALA A 40 7.71 1.73 -5.69
N LEU A 41 6.49 1.22 -5.83
CA LEU A 41 6.17 0.10 -6.71
C LEU A 41 6.46 0.44 -8.17
N ALA A 42 6.02 1.60 -8.67
CA ALA A 42 6.26 2.06 -10.04
C ALA A 42 7.77 2.14 -10.38
N ARG A 43 8.62 2.49 -9.40
CA ARG A 43 10.08 2.56 -9.57
C ARG A 43 10.78 1.23 -9.40
N SER A 44 10.10 0.22 -8.86
CA SER A 44 10.69 -1.08 -8.50
C SER A 44 10.76 -2.09 -9.66
N GLY A 45 10.14 -1.79 -10.82
CA GLY A 45 9.97 -2.73 -11.93
C GLY A 45 11.25 -3.43 -12.39
N ASN A 46 12.34 -2.70 -12.58
CA ASN A 46 13.63 -3.29 -12.98
C ASN A 46 14.20 -4.24 -11.91
N LYS A 47 14.06 -3.88 -10.62
CA LYS A 47 14.53 -4.71 -9.51
C LYS A 47 13.68 -5.98 -9.39
N LEU A 48 12.35 -5.85 -9.49
CA LEU A 48 11.42 -6.98 -9.47
C LEU A 48 11.64 -7.92 -10.66
N ALA A 49 11.86 -7.38 -11.86
CA ALA A 49 12.17 -8.17 -13.04
C ALA A 49 13.45 -9.00 -12.87
N ARG A 50 14.49 -8.42 -12.28
CA ARG A 50 15.73 -9.15 -11.96
C ARG A 50 15.47 -10.26 -10.94
N LEU A 51 14.78 -9.97 -9.85
CA LEU A 51 14.45 -10.98 -8.83
C LEU A 51 13.60 -12.13 -9.41
N ALA A 52 12.65 -11.81 -10.29
CA ALA A 52 11.85 -12.83 -10.97
C ALA A 52 12.69 -13.70 -11.91
N ALA A 53 13.64 -13.11 -12.65
CA ALA A 53 14.56 -13.86 -13.49
C ALA A 53 15.46 -14.79 -12.65
N GLU A 54 16.01 -14.28 -11.55
CA GLU A 54 16.84 -15.06 -10.61
C GLU A 54 16.07 -16.25 -10.04
N ALA A 55 14.85 -16.03 -9.54
CA ALA A 55 14.00 -17.10 -9.00
C ALA A 55 13.66 -18.18 -10.05
N LEU A 56 13.41 -17.78 -11.31
CA LEU A 56 13.17 -18.73 -12.40
C LEU A 56 14.41 -19.55 -12.74
N ASP A 57 15.59 -18.94 -12.72
CA ASP A 57 16.85 -19.63 -13.00
C ASP A 57 17.22 -20.60 -11.86
N GLU A 58 17.02 -20.20 -10.59
CA GLU A 58 17.16 -21.08 -9.43
C GLU A 58 16.20 -22.27 -9.50
N HIS A 59 14.93 -22.04 -9.86
CA HIS A 59 13.95 -23.11 -10.02
C HIS A 59 14.37 -24.11 -11.11
N ARG A 60 14.79 -23.61 -12.27
CA ARG A 60 15.29 -24.45 -13.38
C ARG A 60 16.55 -25.23 -12.99
N ALA A 61 17.37 -24.69 -12.11
CA ALA A 61 18.55 -25.36 -11.58
C ALA A 61 18.23 -26.38 -10.47
N GLY A 62 16.96 -26.52 -10.07
CA GLY A 62 16.55 -27.41 -8.98
C GLY A 62 16.98 -26.91 -7.59
N LEU A 63 17.21 -25.60 -7.44
CA LEU A 63 17.66 -24.96 -6.21
C LEU A 63 16.49 -24.42 -5.35
N THR A 64 15.25 -24.71 -5.74
CA THR A 64 14.05 -24.27 -5.03
C THR A 64 13.32 -25.45 -4.40
N GLU A 65 12.68 -25.22 -3.27
CA GLU A 65 11.78 -26.17 -2.62
C GLU A 65 10.32 -25.76 -2.82
N GLU A 66 9.40 -26.74 -2.71
CA GLU A 66 7.97 -26.47 -2.76
C GLU A 66 7.53 -25.78 -1.47
N LEU A 67 6.77 -24.69 -1.60
CA LEU A 67 6.25 -23.96 -0.45
C LEU A 67 5.05 -24.71 0.12
N ASP A 68 5.16 -25.19 1.38
CA ASP A 68 4.03 -25.66 2.17
C ASP A 68 3.53 -24.53 3.09
N PRO A 69 2.37 -23.90 2.80
CA PRO A 69 1.85 -22.76 3.57
C PRO A 69 1.55 -23.07 5.04
N GLU A 70 1.38 -24.33 5.41
CA GLU A 70 1.08 -24.74 6.79
C GLU A 70 2.36 -24.93 7.63
N GLN A 71 3.54 -24.84 6.99
CA GLN A 71 4.85 -25.01 7.64
C GLN A 71 5.66 -23.71 7.72
N VAL A 72 5.11 -22.56 7.32
CA VAL A 72 5.77 -21.24 7.29
C VAL A 72 5.41 -20.36 8.49
#